data_AF-A0A1Z9YDE2-F1
#
_entry.id   AF-A0A1Z9YDE2-F1
#
_cell.length_a   1.000
_cell.length_b   1.000
_cell.length_c   1.000
_cell.angle_alpha   90.00
_cell.angle_beta   90.00
_cell.angle_gamma   90.00
#
_symmetry.space_group_name_H-M   'P 1'
#
loop_
_entity.id
_entity.type
_entity.pdbx_description
1 polymer ?
#
loop_
_entity_poly.entity_id
_entity_poly.type
_entity_poly.pdbx_seq_one_letter_code
_entity_poly.pdbx_strand_id
1 'polypeptide(L)'
;MRSRRQSHLRPFGWLSALIFNSLIFGCALLLIMIILETRQDSSSEFEPTSDALLATQQEMGKMFADLVPNGANQRSFWAGMVDREIRADDLTSARGFLLAAPQMLNRQDAAAVTAATTTDTTGSLDERLLAAAKLFLPDDVRARYERAVSPQPRSFTRTVTPTDETEDSSGLEEEVDTPEAIETAPDFFVLGDARDLAYLSAGWVQGDRTDVFSLSISGLGLIAREGLLEDLELDERFYQGASLLKSAIRANRLDPDFENLLRFHLERAMPEDELRENLEAAFAGNSNLLIQTDVIFEAYADAVDTDRLRPFLIDLERIAELADGRTNSAALMLLETVSGQRDLKRAELISYAGGDRAIALAKHYGPDALDAAASIIDWSMHLIMLIAVLAGGIFVLGWLAFSTFLRSFTFGKTRTGLGGFMP
;
A
#
# COMPACT_ATOMS: atom_id res chain seq x y z
N MET A 1 48.80 -68.88 35.57
CA MET A 1 47.67 -68.99 34.61
C MET A 1 46.89 -67.68 34.63
N ARG A 2 46.54 -67.18 33.45
CA ARG A 2 46.28 -65.77 33.12
C ARG A 2 45.01 -65.21 33.78
N SER A 3 45.18 -64.15 34.58
CA SER A 3 44.12 -63.21 34.95
C SER A 3 43.68 -62.44 33.70
N ARG A 4 42.45 -62.69 33.25
CA ARG A 4 41.86 -62.01 32.11
C ARG A 4 41.25 -60.70 32.61
N ARG A 5 42.03 -59.61 32.52
CA ARG A 5 41.54 -58.23 32.69
C ARG A 5 40.40 -57.99 31.68
N GLN A 6 39.18 -57.81 32.17
CA GLN A 6 38.08 -57.24 31.39
C GLN A 6 38.39 -55.76 31.16
N SER A 7 38.81 -55.42 29.94
CA SER A 7 38.92 -54.03 29.51
C SER A 7 37.54 -53.54 29.05
N HIS A 8 36.90 -52.69 29.86
CA HIS A 8 35.79 -51.82 29.44
C HIS A 8 36.25 -50.93 28.27
N LEU A 9 35.95 -51.35 27.03
CA LEU A 9 36.11 -50.53 25.83
C LEU A 9 34.78 -49.84 25.48
N ARG A 10 34.54 -48.79 26.25
CA ARG A 10 33.90 -47.48 26.01
C ARG A 10 32.45 -47.34 25.43
N PRO A 11 31.60 -46.53 26.11
CA PRO A 11 30.25 -46.12 25.72
C PRO A 11 30.20 -44.95 24.71
N PHE A 12 31.03 -44.97 23.66
CA PHE A 12 31.22 -43.81 22.78
C PHE A 12 30.08 -43.59 21.76
N GLY A 13 29.39 -44.66 21.35
CA GLY A 13 28.34 -44.59 20.30
C GLY A 13 27.03 -43.95 20.75
N TRP A 14 26.61 -44.17 22.00
CA TRP A 14 25.37 -43.59 22.52
C TRP A 14 25.48 -42.08 22.70
N LEU A 15 26.63 -41.58 23.17
CA LEU A 15 26.87 -40.16 23.32
C LEU A 15 26.91 -39.45 21.94
N SER A 16 27.56 -40.05 20.93
CA SER A 16 27.56 -39.48 19.58
C SER A 16 26.17 -39.46 18.94
N ALA A 17 25.36 -40.51 19.15
CA ALA A 17 24.00 -40.57 18.63
C ALA A 17 23.08 -39.54 19.31
N LEU A 18 23.23 -39.34 20.62
CA LEU A 18 22.49 -38.33 21.37
C LEU A 18 22.86 -36.92 20.89
N ILE A 19 24.16 -36.62 20.73
CA ILE A 19 24.64 -35.34 20.20
C ILE A 19 24.09 -35.10 18.79
N PHE A 20 24.16 -36.10 17.91
CA PHE A 20 23.67 -35.99 16.54
C PHE A 20 22.15 -35.72 16.49
N ASN A 21 21.35 -36.49 17.23
CA ASN A 21 19.90 -36.28 17.30
C ASN A 21 19.53 -34.93 17.93
N SER A 22 20.27 -34.50 18.96
CA SER A 22 20.07 -33.19 19.58
C SER A 22 20.41 -32.06 18.61
N LEU A 23 21.46 -32.23 17.78
CA LEU A 23 21.83 -31.24 16.78
C LEU A 23 20.82 -31.17 15.63
N ILE A 24 20.24 -32.30 15.20
CA ILE A 24 19.12 -32.32 14.24
C ILE A 24 17.94 -31.54 14.80
N PHE A 25 17.55 -31.81 16.04
CA PHE A 25 16.46 -31.10 16.70
C PHE A 25 16.75 -29.60 16.83
N GLY A 26 17.98 -29.24 17.21
CA GLY A 26 18.43 -27.85 17.25
C GLY A 26 18.40 -27.16 15.88
N CYS A 27 18.83 -27.83 14.81
CA CYS A 27 18.74 -27.30 13.45
C CYS A 27 17.29 -27.11 13.00
N ALA A 28 16.38 -28.04 13.35
CA ALA A 28 14.96 -27.92 13.04
C ALA A 28 14.32 -26.72 13.76
N LEU A 29 14.65 -26.49 15.03
CA LEU A 29 14.20 -25.32 15.77
C LEU A 29 14.76 -24.02 15.20
N LEU A 30 16.05 -23.99 14.83
CA LEU A 30 16.65 -22.83 14.18
C LEU A 30 16.01 -22.53 12.82
N LEU A 31 15.68 -23.57 12.04
CA LEU A 31 14.95 -23.42 10.78
C LEU A 31 13.58 -22.78 11.01
N ILE A 32 12.83 -23.22 12.02
CA ILE A 32 11.54 -22.62 12.39
C ILE A 32 11.72 -21.15 12.79
N MET A 33 12.74 -20.83 13.58
CA MET A 33 13.03 -19.45 13.99
C MET A 33 13.39 -18.56 12.80
N ILE A 34 14.20 -19.05 11.86
CA ILE A 34 14.50 -18.33 10.61
C ILE A 34 13.21 -18.09 9.82
N ILE A 35 12.32 -19.08 9.71
CA ILE A 35 11.03 -18.93 9.02
C ILE A 35 10.13 -17.88 9.70
N LEU A 36 10.12 -17.84 11.03
CA LEU A 36 9.35 -16.84 11.79
C LEU A 36 9.93 -15.43 11.62
N GLU A 37 11.25 -15.29 11.74
CA GLU A 37 11.95 -14.01 11.57
C GLU A 37 11.79 -13.46 10.15
N THR A 38 11.99 -14.30 9.13
CA THR A 38 11.79 -13.91 7.71
C THR A 38 10.35 -13.53 7.40
N ARG A 39 9.36 -14.10 8.09
CA ARG A 39 7.97 -13.66 7.96
C ARG A 39 7.74 -12.30 8.61
N GLN A 40 8.37 -12.02 9.75
CA GLN A 40 8.31 -10.69 10.35
C GLN A 40 9.01 -9.66 9.45
N ASP A 41 10.18 -9.97 8.90
CA ASP A 41 10.87 -9.09 7.94
C ASP A 41 10.07 -8.91 6.64
N SER A 42 9.30 -9.92 6.19
CA SER A 42 8.40 -9.74 5.05
C SER A 42 7.23 -8.78 5.35
N SER A 43 6.92 -8.57 6.63
CA SER A 43 5.92 -7.57 7.02
C SER A 43 6.46 -6.15 6.97
N SER A 44 7.78 -5.95 7.15
CA SER A 44 8.48 -4.67 6.95
C SER A 44 8.99 -4.46 5.52
N GLU A 45 8.86 -5.46 4.64
CA GLU A 45 9.14 -5.33 3.21
C GLU A 45 8.29 -4.16 2.66
N PHE A 46 8.97 -3.11 2.20
CA PHE A 46 8.42 -1.83 1.70
C PHE A 46 8.00 -0.78 2.74
N GLU A 47 8.45 -0.87 3.99
CA GLU A 47 8.33 0.28 4.91
C GLU A 47 9.11 1.50 4.39
N PRO A 48 8.58 2.73 4.54
CA PRO A 48 9.19 3.96 4.03
C PRO A 48 10.40 4.41 4.87
N THR A 49 11.43 3.58 4.96
CA THR A 49 12.72 3.94 5.58
C THR A 49 13.49 4.90 4.67
N SER A 50 14.40 5.70 5.23
CA SER A 50 15.17 6.69 4.45
C SER A 50 15.91 6.05 3.26
N ASP A 51 16.45 4.86 3.45
CA ASP A 51 17.22 4.16 2.43
C ASP A 51 16.28 3.56 1.36
N ALA A 52 15.13 2.99 1.77
CA ALA A 52 14.13 2.47 0.85
C ALA A 52 13.53 3.60 -0.02
N LEU A 53 13.30 4.78 0.57
CA LEU A 53 12.83 5.96 -0.17
C LEU A 53 13.85 6.42 -1.22
N LEU A 54 15.14 6.49 -0.86
CA LEU A 54 16.20 6.87 -1.80
C LEU A 54 16.39 5.85 -2.93
N ALA A 55 16.38 4.55 -2.60
CA ALA A 55 16.48 3.49 -3.59
C ALA A 55 15.26 3.51 -4.53
N THR A 56 14.05 3.69 -3.99
CA THR A 56 12.82 3.81 -4.77
C THR A 56 12.84 5.04 -5.69
N GLN A 57 13.32 6.19 -5.20
CA GLN A 57 13.52 7.39 -6.05
C GLN A 57 14.50 7.13 -7.19
N GLN A 58 15.56 6.36 -6.95
CA GLN A 58 16.53 6.00 -7.98
C GLN A 58 15.91 5.06 -9.03
N GLU A 59 15.16 4.03 -8.62
CA GLU A 59 14.47 3.12 -9.54
C GLU A 59 13.38 3.83 -10.36
N MET A 60 12.56 4.66 -9.73
CA MET A 60 11.60 5.53 -10.45
C MET A 60 12.33 6.38 -11.50
N GLY A 61 13.48 6.94 -11.15
CA GLY A 61 14.31 7.71 -12.07
C GLY A 61 14.79 6.91 -13.27
N LYS A 62 15.13 5.63 -13.09
CA LYS A 62 15.48 4.74 -14.22
C LYS A 62 14.27 4.48 -15.11
N MET A 63 13.10 4.20 -14.53
CA MET A 63 11.87 4.01 -15.30
C MET A 63 11.55 5.24 -16.14
N PHE A 64 11.65 6.46 -15.59
CA PHE A 64 11.48 7.68 -16.38
C PHE A 64 12.50 7.83 -17.51
N ALA A 65 13.75 7.45 -17.28
CA ALA A 65 14.78 7.47 -18.33
C ALA A 65 14.46 6.46 -19.45
N ASP A 66 13.94 5.29 -19.09
CA ASP A 66 13.58 4.21 -20.02
C ASP A 66 12.35 4.54 -20.88
N LEU A 67 11.49 5.47 -20.43
CA LEU A 67 10.39 6.00 -21.25
C LEU A 67 10.87 6.68 -22.54
N VAL A 68 12.08 7.24 -22.52
CA VAL A 68 12.58 8.09 -23.60
C VAL A 68 13.13 7.21 -24.72
N PRO A 69 12.53 7.21 -25.93
CA PRO A 69 12.97 6.32 -26.99
C PRO A 69 14.40 6.61 -27.44
N ASN A 70 15.15 5.54 -27.73
CA ASN A 70 16.52 5.64 -28.23
C ASN A 70 16.58 6.48 -29.52
N GLY A 71 17.42 7.52 -29.52
CA GLY A 71 17.60 8.42 -30.67
C GLY A 71 16.54 9.51 -30.83
N ALA A 72 15.53 9.58 -29.95
CA ALA A 72 14.59 10.68 -29.92
C ALA A 72 15.22 11.97 -29.35
N ASN A 73 14.70 13.13 -29.78
CA ASN A 73 15.02 14.38 -29.11
C ASN A 73 14.31 14.41 -27.75
N GLN A 74 15.08 14.15 -26.70
CA GLN A 74 14.62 13.96 -25.33
C GLN A 74 13.79 15.15 -24.80
N ARG A 75 14.21 16.38 -25.09
CA ARG A 75 13.48 17.58 -24.69
C ARG A 75 12.11 17.69 -25.36
N SER A 76 12.04 17.39 -26.65
CA SER A 76 10.76 17.40 -27.37
C SER A 76 9.82 16.27 -26.93
N PHE A 77 10.37 15.08 -26.62
CA PHE A 77 9.60 13.95 -26.13
C PHE A 77 9.01 14.25 -24.75
N TRP A 78 9.84 14.69 -23.81
CA TRP A 78 9.43 15.09 -22.46
C TRP A 78 8.39 16.21 -22.49
N ALA A 79 8.62 17.27 -23.27
CA ALA A 79 7.65 18.36 -23.41
C ALA A 79 6.32 17.87 -24.03
N GLY A 80 6.38 16.93 -24.96
CA GLY A 80 5.20 16.29 -25.55
C GLY A 80 4.40 15.45 -24.56
N MET A 81 5.06 14.80 -23.59
CA MET A 81 4.39 14.10 -22.48
C MET A 81 3.65 15.09 -21.58
N VAL A 82 4.32 16.15 -21.13
CA VAL A 82 3.70 17.21 -20.30
C VAL A 82 2.50 17.84 -21.02
N ASP A 83 2.65 18.19 -22.30
CA ASP A 83 1.58 18.79 -23.11
C ASP A 83 0.39 17.84 -23.32
N ARG A 84 0.62 16.53 -23.41
CA ARG A 84 -0.45 15.53 -23.46
C ARG A 84 -1.25 15.50 -22.16
N GLU A 85 -0.57 15.49 -21.02
CA GLU A 85 -1.24 15.44 -19.71
C GLU A 85 -2.04 16.71 -19.43
N ILE A 86 -1.51 17.88 -19.79
CA ILE A 86 -2.26 19.15 -19.68
C ILE A 86 -3.52 19.11 -20.55
N ARG A 87 -3.46 18.55 -21.77
CA ARG A 87 -4.64 18.40 -22.63
C ARG A 87 -5.65 17.39 -22.09
N ALA A 88 -5.20 16.42 -21.32
CA ALA A 88 -6.03 15.43 -20.65
C ALA A 88 -6.61 15.94 -19.31
N ASP A 89 -6.37 17.20 -18.95
CA ASP A 89 -6.76 17.81 -17.66
C ASP A 89 -6.17 17.09 -16.44
N ASP A 90 -5.05 16.39 -16.61
CA ASP A 90 -4.35 15.68 -15.54
C ASP A 90 -3.11 16.47 -15.11
N LEU A 91 -3.34 17.48 -14.27
CA LEU A 91 -2.28 18.35 -13.75
C LEU A 91 -1.32 17.63 -12.81
N THR A 92 -1.79 16.59 -12.11
CA THR A 92 -0.96 15.79 -11.21
C THR A 92 0.09 15.02 -12.01
N SER A 93 -0.33 14.31 -13.07
CA SER A 93 0.61 13.60 -13.95
C SER A 93 1.53 14.57 -14.70
N ALA A 94 1.00 15.72 -15.15
CA ALA A 94 1.82 16.76 -15.76
C ALA A 94 2.92 17.26 -14.80
N ARG A 95 2.58 17.49 -13.53
CA ARG A 95 3.53 17.86 -12.47
C ARG A 95 4.56 16.74 -12.22
N GLY A 96 4.12 15.48 -12.22
CA GLY A 96 5.01 14.33 -12.13
C GLY A 96 6.08 14.31 -13.23
N PHE A 97 5.70 14.53 -14.49
CA PHE A 97 6.66 14.63 -15.60
C PHE A 97 7.58 15.85 -15.49
N LEU A 98 7.11 16.98 -14.95
CA LEU A 98 7.98 18.14 -14.69
C LEU A 98 9.03 17.84 -13.62
N LEU A 99 8.66 17.15 -12.54
CA LEU A 99 9.58 16.72 -11.49
C LEU A 99 10.57 15.65 -11.98
N ALA A 100 10.18 14.85 -12.97
CA ALA A 100 11.06 13.86 -13.61
C ALA A 100 11.96 14.43 -14.73
N ALA A 101 11.95 15.75 -14.96
CA ALA A 101 12.70 16.37 -16.04
C ALA A 101 14.22 16.01 -16.03
N PRO A 102 14.94 16.03 -14.89
CA PRO A 102 16.36 15.67 -14.88
C PRO A 102 16.67 14.24 -15.36
N GLN A 103 15.73 13.31 -15.20
CA GLN A 103 15.89 11.91 -15.57
C GLN A 103 15.51 11.65 -17.04
N MET A 104 14.62 12.47 -17.60
CA MET A 104 14.15 12.33 -18.98
C MET A 104 14.94 13.18 -19.99
N LEU A 105 15.65 14.22 -19.54
CA LEU A 105 16.40 15.14 -20.38
C LEU A 105 17.84 14.66 -20.65
N ASN A 106 18.48 15.26 -21.65
CA ASN A 106 19.89 14.95 -21.94
C ASN A 106 20.79 15.50 -20.84
N ARG A 107 22.02 14.98 -20.75
CA ARG A 107 22.98 15.36 -19.70
C ARG A 107 23.18 16.88 -19.58
N GLN A 108 23.15 17.61 -20.69
CA GLN A 108 23.35 19.06 -20.68
C GLN A 108 22.11 19.80 -20.14
N ASP A 109 20.92 19.46 -20.63
CA ASP A 109 19.66 20.07 -20.21
C ASP A 109 19.33 19.68 -18.76
N ALA A 110 19.58 18.44 -18.35
CA ALA A 110 19.44 17.99 -16.97
C ALA A 110 20.39 18.74 -16.02
N ALA A 111 21.64 18.96 -16.43
CA ALA A 111 22.59 19.78 -15.66
C ALA A 111 22.13 21.24 -15.56
N ALA A 112 21.52 21.77 -16.61
CA ALA A 112 21.00 23.13 -16.61
C ALA A 112 19.75 23.29 -15.71
N VAL A 113 18.82 22.32 -15.72
CA VAL A 113 17.65 22.28 -14.82
C VAL A 113 18.09 22.16 -13.36
N THR A 114 19.03 21.26 -13.06
CA THR A 114 19.54 21.08 -11.70
C THR A 114 20.31 22.32 -11.21
N ALA A 115 21.09 22.98 -12.05
CA ALA A 115 21.75 24.25 -11.73
C ALA A 115 20.74 25.40 -11.50
N ALA A 116 19.66 25.46 -12.28
CA ALA A 116 18.59 26.43 -12.04
C ALA A 116 17.87 26.17 -10.70
N THR A 117 17.69 24.90 -10.34
CA THR A 117 17.07 24.48 -9.06
C THR A 117 17.90 24.94 -7.85
N THR A 118 19.23 24.92 -7.94
CA THR A 118 20.11 25.35 -6.84
C THR A 118 20.27 26.87 -6.74
N THR A 119 19.88 27.61 -7.79
CA THR A 119 19.93 29.08 -7.80
C THR A 119 18.78 29.69 -7.00
N ASP A 120 17.63 29.00 -6.94
CA ASP A 120 16.50 29.41 -6.10
C ASP A 120 16.67 28.94 -4.65
N THR A 121 16.40 29.83 -3.70
CA THR A 121 16.55 29.57 -2.26
C THR A 121 15.22 29.53 -1.52
N THR A 122 14.11 29.76 -2.24
CA THR A 122 12.77 29.79 -1.67
C THR A 122 11.99 28.53 -2.00
N GLY A 123 11.24 28.01 -1.03
CA GLY A 123 10.38 26.83 -1.20
C GLY A 123 11.06 25.47 -1.04
N SER A 124 10.27 24.42 -1.18
CA SER A 124 10.74 23.03 -1.13
C SER A 124 11.68 22.70 -2.30
N LEU A 125 12.43 21.59 -2.22
CA LEU A 125 13.26 21.14 -3.35
C LEU A 125 12.41 20.90 -4.61
N ASP A 126 11.24 20.29 -4.44
CA ASP A 126 10.34 19.95 -5.53
C ASP A 126 9.72 21.19 -6.17
N GLU A 127 9.36 22.21 -5.39
CA GLU A 127 8.89 23.50 -5.93
C GLU A 127 9.95 24.18 -6.79
N ARG A 128 11.20 24.21 -6.31
CA ARG A 128 12.32 24.79 -7.06
C ARG A 128 12.62 24.02 -8.33
N LEU A 129 12.57 22.68 -8.27
CA LEU A 129 12.76 21.84 -9.44
C LEU A 129 11.64 22.05 -10.47
N LEU A 130 10.40 22.17 -10.01
CA LEU A 130 9.25 22.44 -10.85
C LEU A 130 9.36 23.82 -11.53
N ALA A 131 9.75 24.86 -10.78
CA ALA A 131 10.00 26.19 -11.32
C ALA A 131 11.12 26.18 -12.37
N ALA A 132 12.22 25.49 -12.07
CA ALA A 132 13.32 25.31 -13.01
C ALA A 132 12.88 24.56 -14.27
N ALA A 133 12.20 23.42 -14.15
CA ALA A 133 11.75 22.60 -15.26
C ALA A 133 10.82 23.37 -16.21
N LYS A 134 9.91 24.21 -15.68
CA LYS A 134 9.04 25.07 -16.49
C LYS A 134 9.79 25.98 -17.46
N LEU A 135 10.99 26.46 -17.10
CA LEU A 135 11.80 27.32 -17.98
C LEU A 135 12.33 26.58 -19.21
N PHE A 136 12.42 25.25 -19.15
CA PHE A 136 12.90 24.42 -20.24
C PHE A 136 11.77 23.90 -21.14
N LEU A 137 10.50 24.12 -20.77
CA LEU A 137 9.36 23.84 -21.65
C LEU A 137 9.36 24.79 -22.86
N PRO A 138 8.82 24.35 -24.01
CA PRO A 138 8.39 25.25 -25.07
C PRO A 138 7.38 26.30 -24.56
N ASP A 139 7.46 27.53 -25.08
CA ASP A 139 6.65 28.66 -24.60
C ASP A 139 5.14 28.39 -24.64
N ASP A 140 4.67 27.65 -25.65
CA ASP A 140 3.26 27.30 -25.83
C ASP A 140 2.77 26.28 -24.79
N VAL A 141 3.60 25.28 -24.46
CA VAL A 141 3.32 24.29 -23.42
C VAL A 141 3.34 24.94 -22.05
N ARG A 142 4.34 25.80 -21.78
CA ARG A 142 4.43 26.57 -20.53
C ARG A 142 3.20 27.44 -20.33
N ALA A 143 2.80 28.20 -21.34
CA ALA A 143 1.62 29.06 -21.26
C ALA A 143 0.31 28.25 -21.04
N ARG A 144 0.21 27.04 -21.62
CA ARG A 144 -0.92 26.13 -21.34
C ARG A 144 -0.92 25.64 -19.91
N TYR A 145 0.24 25.21 -19.39
CA TYR A 145 0.37 24.77 -18.00
C TYR A 145 0.02 25.89 -17.02
N GLU A 146 0.56 27.09 -17.22
CA GLU A 146 0.28 28.26 -16.37
C GLU A 146 -1.20 28.63 -16.38
N ARG A 147 -1.87 28.56 -17.53
CA ARG A 147 -3.31 28.78 -17.64
C ARG A 147 -4.12 27.72 -16.89
N ALA A 148 -3.68 26.47 -16.92
CA ALA A 148 -4.38 25.36 -16.28
C ALA A 148 -4.20 25.38 -14.75
N VAL A 149 -3.05 25.83 -14.24
CA VAL A 149 -2.78 25.98 -12.80
C VAL A 149 -3.35 27.29 -12.23
N SER A 150 -3.53 28.33 -13.04
CA SER A 150 -4.09 29.59 -12.58
C SER A 150 -5.57 29.43 -12.21
N PRO A 151 -6.02 29.91 -11.04
CA PRO A 151 -7.44 29.92 -10.69
C PRO A 151 -8.19 30.73 -11.75
N GLN A 152 -9.09 30.10 -12.50
CA GLN A 152 -9.97 30.87 -13.38
C GLN A 152 -10.86 31.74 -12.48
N PRO A 153 -10.90 33.08 -12.68
CA PRO A 153 -11.85 33.90 -11.97
C PRO A 153 -13.25 33.44 -12.40
N ARG A 154 -13.96 32.77 -11.48
CA ARG A 154 -15.37 32.45 -11.63
C ARG A 154 -16.09 33.77 -11.87
N SER A 155 -16.39 34.05 -13.13
CA SER A 155 -17.15 35.23 -13.52
C SER A 155 -18.58 34.98 -13.08
N PHE A 156 -18.88 35.28 -11.82
CA PHE A 156 -20.24 35.49 -11.37
C PHE A 156 -20.75 36.73 -12.12
N THR A 157 -21.30 36.51 -13.31
CA THR A 157 -22.10 37.53 -13.97
C THR A 157 -23.36 37.63 -13.14
N ARG A 158 -23.31 38.47 -12.09
CA ARG A 158 -24.49 38.90 -11.36
C ARG A 158 -25.30 39.71 -12.36
N THR A 159 -26.30 39.09 -12.96
CA THR A 159 -27.34 39.80 -13.68
C THR A 159 -28.05 40.69 -12.67
N VAL A 160 -27.64 41.95 -12.57
CA VAL A 160 -28.31 42.96 -11.76
C VAL A 160 -29.52 43.42 -12.58
N THR A 161 -30.70 42.95 -12.19
CA THR A 161 -31.97 43.57 -12.57
C THR A 161 -32.04 44.94 -11.89
N PRO A 162 -32.29 46.06 -12.59
CA PRO A 162 -32.40 47.36 -11.97
C PRO A 162 -33.80 47.50 -11.35
N THR A 163 -33.86 47.73 -10.05
CA THR A 163 -35.06 48.27 -9.39
C THR A 163 -34.64 49.43 -8.50
N ASP A 164 -35.39 50.53 -8.65
CA ASP A 164 -35.19 51.87 -8.15
C ASP A 164 -34.94 52.03 -6.63
N GLU A 165 -34.12 53.05 -6.35
CA GLU A 165 -34.19 54.06 -5.28
C GLU A 165 -34.91 53.73 -3.96
N THR A 166 -34.21 53.84 -2.83
CA THR A 166 -34.37 54.94 -1.87
C THR A 166 -33.23 54.89 -0.84
N GLU A 167 -32.71 56.08 -0.52
CA GLU A 167 -31.61 56.36 0.40
C GLU A 167 -31.95 56.16 1.89
N ASP A 168 -30.86 55.93 2.65
CA ASP A 168 -30.58 56.40 4.02
C ASP A 168 -30.99 55.52 5.22
N SER A 169 -30.00 54.86 5.84
CA SER A 169 -29.38 55.40 7.07
C SER A 169 -28.54 54.38 7.85
N SER A 170 -27.53 54.96 8.50
CA SER A 170 -26.82 54.49 9.69
C SER A 170 -25.71 53.45 9.50
N GLY A 171 -24.50 53.91 9.85
CA GLY A 171 -23.31 53.11 9.93
C GLY A 171 -23.38 52.08 11.05
N LEU A 172 -22.91 50.89 10.70
CA LEU A 172 -22.16 50.02 11.57
C LEU A 172 -20.89 49.69 10.79
N GLU A 173 -19.75 49.89 11.43
CA GLU A 173 -18.48 49.31 11.03
C GLU A 173 -18.66 47.78 11.07
N GLU A 174 -19.06 47.18 9.95
CA GLU A 174 -18.81 45.76 9.72
C GLU A 174 -17.31 45.64 9.47
N GLU A 175 -16.61 45.33 10.56
CA GLU A 175 -15.43 44.47 10.54
C GLU A 175 -15.67 43.40 9.48
N VAL A 176 -15.04 43.59 8.31
CA VAL A 176 -14.97 42.56 7.28
C VAL A 176 -14.12 41.47 7.88
N ASP A 177 -14.79 40.61 8.64
CA ASP A 177 -14.38 39.25 8.94
C ASP A 177 -14.16 38.63 7.57
N THR A 178 -12.92 38.74 7.11
CA THR A 178 -12.45 37.99 5.96
C THR A 178 -12.65 36.57 6.43
N PRO A 179 -13.58 35.78 5.86
CA PRO A 179 -13.56 34.37 6.18
C PRO A 179 -12.18 33.93 5.72
N GLU A 180 -11.30 33.66 6.68
CA GLU A 180 -10.15 32.81 6.47
C GLU A 180 -10.72 31.65 5.69
N ALA A 181 -10.36 31.62 4.41
CA ALA A 181 -10.61 30.49 3.58
C ALA A 181 -9.84 29.36 4.24
N ILE A 182 -10.50 28.67 5.17
CA ILE A 182 -10.22 27.29 5.45
C ILE A 182 -10.48 26.63 4.10
N GLU A 183 -9.42 26.51 3.29
CA GLU A 183 -9.33 25.49 2.25
C GLU A 183 -9.32 24.14 2.96
N THR A 184 -10.40 23.78 3.65
CA THR A 184 -10.76 22.39 3.81
C THR A 184 -11.18 21.97 2.42
N ALA A 185 -10.32 21.17 1.77
CA ALA A 185 -10.74 20.35 0.65
C ALA A 185 -12.12 19.77 0.99
N PRO A 186 -13.11 19.81 0.08
CA PRO A 186 -14.45 19.31 0.40
C PRO A 186 -14.30 17.87 0.90
N ASP A 187 -14.75 17.63 2.13
CA ASP A 187 -14.80 16.30 2.74
C ASP A 187 -15.49 15.37 1.74
N PHE A 188 -14.68 14.58 1.04
CA PHE A 188 -15.13 13.67 0.01
C PHE A 188 -15.71 12.45 0.70
N PHE A 189 -16.91 12.61 1.24
CA PHE A 189 -17.62 11.55 1.93
C PHE A 189 -18.53 10.82 0.94
N VAL A 190 -18.03 9.70 0.38
CA VAL A 190 -18.75 8.91 -0.64
C VAL A 190 -19.56 7.76 -0.03
N LEU A 191 -19.62 7.68 1.30
CA LEU A 191 -20.31 6.60 2.01
C LEU A 191 -21.85 6.72 1.92
N GLY A 192 -22.38 7.88 1.55
CA GLY A 192 -23.82 8.11 1.34
C GLY A 192 -24.50 8.68 2.58
N ASP A 193 -25.82 8.63 2.62
CA ASP A 193 -26.61 9.02 3.77
C ASP A 193 -27.44 7.85 4.34
N ALA A 194 -27.97 8.06 5.54
CA ALA A 194 -28.80 7.09 6.24
C ALA A 194 -30.05 6.64 5.46
N ARG A 195 -30.63 7.53 4.66
CA ARG A 195 -31.88 7.26 3.94
C ARG A 195 -31.63 6.42 2.70
N ASP A 196 -30.56 6.72 1.98
CA ASP A 196 -30.07 5.95 0.86
C ASP A 196 -29.67 4.54 1.30
N LEU A 197 -28.98 4.42 2.45
CA LEU A 197 -28.67 3.12 3.04
C LEU A 197 -29.96 2.33 3.29
N ALA A 198 -30.93 2.91 4.00
CA ALA A 198 -32.19 2.24 4.30
C ALA A 198 -32.95 1.77 3.05
N TYR A 199 -32.99 2.61 2.01
CA TYR A 199 -33.63 2.27 0.73
C TYR A 199 -32.91 1.11 0.03
N LEU A 200 -31.58 1.15 -0.05
CA LEU A 200 -30.78 0.09 -0.69
C LEU A 200 -30.85 -1.24 0.09
N SER A 201 -30.82 -1.18 1.42
CA SER A 201 -30.99 -2.34 2.29
C SER A 201 -32.39 -2.97 2.12
N ALA A 202 -33.44 -2.16 2.05
CA ALA A 202 -34.80 -2.65 1.84
C ALA A 202 -34.96 -3.33 0.46
N GLY A 203 -34.39 -2.73 -0.59
CA GLY A 203 -34.37 -3.33 -1.93
C GLY A 203 -33.60 -4.65 -1.95
N TRP A 204 -32.42 -4.69 -1.33
CA TRP A 204 -31.61 -5.91 -1.25
C TRP A 204 -32.34 -7.06 -0.55
N VAL A 205 -32.96 -6.81 0.60
CA VAL A 205 -33.78 -7.79 1.34
C VAL A 205 -34.96 -8.31 0.49
N GLN A 206 -35.54 -7.46 -0.36
CA GLN A 206 -36.62 -7.84 -1.27
C GLN A 206 -36.13 -8.61 -2.52
N GLY A 207 -34.83 -8.81 -2.67
CA GLY A 207 -34.21 -9.52 -3.79
C GLY A 207 -33.83 -8.65 -4.98
N ASP A 208 -33.77 -7.32 -4.81
CA ASP A 208 -33.21 -6.44 -5.84
C ASP A 208 -31.72 -6.71 -6.05
N ARG A 209 -31.25 -6.41 -7.27
CA ARG A 209 -29.82 -6.50 -7.61
C ARG A 209 -29.08 -5.33 -6.96
N THR A 210 -28.60 -5.54 -5.74
CA THR A 210 -27.75 -4.61 -5.00
C THR A 210 -26.35 -5.18 -4.87
N ASP A 211 -25.32 -4.35 -5.09
CA ASP A 211 -23.94 -4.73 -4.76
C ASP A 211 -23.76 -4.70 -3.24
N VAL A 212 -23.81 -5.89 -2.64
CA VAL A 212 -23.75 -6.07 -1.18
C VAL A 212 -22.43 -5.54 -0.62
N PHE A 213 -21.33 -5.62 -1.35
CA PHE A 213 -20.04 -5.14 -0.86
C PHE A 213 -20.01 -3.62 -0.72
N SER A 214 -20.47 -2.88 -1.74
CA SER A 214 -20.63 -1.42 -1.67
C SER A 214 -21.67 -1.00 -0.61
N LEU A 215 -22.74 -1.78 -0.45
CA LEU A 215 -23.75 -1.58 0.59
C LEU A 215 -23.14 -1.74 2.00
N SER A 216 -22.40 -2.82 2.25
CA SER A 216 -21.75 -3.10 3.54
C SER A 216 -20.67 -2.07 3.89
N ILE A 217 -19.89 -1.58 2.92
CA ILE A 217 -18.95 -0.46 3.14
C ILE A 217 -19.69 0.80 3.59
N SER A 218 -20.84 1.09 2.96
CA SER A 218 -21.68 2.24 3.31
C SER A 218 -22.27 2.11 4.71
N GLY A 219 -22.82 0.93 5.03
CA GLY A 219 -23.36 0.61 6.35
C GLY A 219 -22.30 0.73 7.43
N LEU A 220 -21.14 0.08 7.24
CA LEU A 220 -20.01 0.13 8.17
C LEU A 220 -19.54 1.58 8.41
N GLY A 221 -19.40 2.38 7.35
CA GLY A 221 -19.01 3.78 7.46
C GLY A 221 -20.01 4.66 8.20
N LEU A 222 -21.31 4.38 8.06
CA LEU A 222 -22.37 5.15 8.73
C LEU A 222 -22.53 4.76 10.21
N ILE A 223 -22.48 3.47 10.55
CA ILE A 223 -22.54 3.03 11.96
C ILE A 223 -21.29 3.45 12.74
N ALA A 224 -20.11 3.47 12.09
CA ALA A 224 -18.88 3.98 12.66
C ALA A 224 -19.02 5.46 13.03
N ARG A 225 -19.64 6.25 12.14
CA ARG A 225 -19.87 7.68 12.35
C ARG A 225 -20.85 7.97 13.48
N GLU A 226 -21.83 7.10 13.66
CA GLU A 226 -22.79 7.19 14.77
C GLU A 226 -22.20 6.67 16.11
N GLY A 227 -20.97 6.14 16.10
CA GLY A 227 -20.31 5.66 17.31
C GLY A 227 -20.82 4.32 17.82
N LEU A 228 -21.48 3.53 16.96
CA LEU A 228 -22.04 2.22 17.33
C LEU A 228 -20.99 1.09 17.38
N LEU A 229 -19.74 1.38 17.03
CA LEU A 229 -18.61 0.46 17.11
C LEU A 229 -17.73 0.83 18.31
N GLU A 230 -18.26 0.72 19.53
CA GLU A 230 -17.63 1.22 20.77
C GLU A 230 -16.24 0.61 21.06
N ASP A 231 -15.98 -0.61 20.60
CA ASP A 231 -14.71 -1.32 20.82
C ASP A 231 -13.58 -0.87 19.87
N LEU A 232 -13.87 0.03 18.92
CA LEU A 232 -12.97 0.41 17.83
C LEU A 232 -12.76 1.92 17.80
N GLU A 233 -11.50 2.34 17.99
CA GLU A 233 -11.10 3.72 17.77
C GLU A 233 -10.88 3.95 16.26
N LEU A 234 -11.92 4.43 15.58
CA LEU A 234 -11.88 4.74 14.14
C LEU A 234 -11.59 6.23 13.93
N ASP A 235 -10.59 6.52 13.09
CA ASP A 235 -10.14 7.88 12.78
C ASP A 235 -10.57 8.34 11.37
N GLU A 236 -10.11 9.52 10.95
CA GLU A 236 -10.40 10.07 9.62
C GLU A 236 -9.90 9.18 8.48
N ARG A 237 -8.82 8.42 8.71
CA ARG A 237 -8.22 7.54 7.69
C ARG A 237 -9.16 6.40 7.35
N PHE A 238 -9.88 5.85 8.33
CA PHE A 238 -10.93 4.87 8.07
C PHE A 238 -11.98 5.41 7.06
N TYR A 239 -12.51 6.60 7.28
CA TYR A 239 -13.54 7.19 6.41
C TYR A 239 -13.00 7.53 5.02
N GLN A 240 -11.77 8.03 4.94
CA GLN A 240 -11.09 8.33 3.69
C GLN A 240 -10.83 7.05 2.88
N GLY A 241 -10.29 6.01 3.52
CA GLY A 241 -10.05 4.70 2.91
C GLY A 241 -11.33 4.05 2.39
N ALA A 242 -12.39 4.06 3.21
CA ALA A 242 -13.70 3.52 2.82
C ALA A 242 -14.31 4.29 1.64
N SER A 243 -14.20 5.63 1.64
CA SER A 243 -14.69 6.48 0.54
C SER A 243 -13.91 6.27 -0.76
N LEU A 244 -12.59 6.11 -0.68
CA LEU A 244 -11.74 5.79 -1.84
C LEU A 244 -12.05 4.40 -2.39
N LEU A 245 -12.16 3.39 -1.52
CA LEU A 245 -12.51 2.03 -1.91
C LEU A 245 -13.86 2.01 -2.63
N LYS A 246 -14.90 2.62 -2.04
CA LYS A 246 -16.23 2.70 -2.66
C LYS A 246 -16.20 3.44 -4.01
N SER A 247 -15.38 4.49 -4.13
CA SER A 247 -15.19 5.21 -5.38
C SER A 247 -14.50 4.35 -6.45
N ALA A 248 -13.52 3.53 -6.05
CA ALA A 248 -12.80 2.61 -6.93
C ALA A 248 -13.71 1.48 -7.45
N ILE A 249 -14.56 0.91 -6.58
CA ILE A 249 -15.60 -0.06 -6.95
C ILE A 249 -16.55 0.55 -7.97
N ARG A 250 -17.10 1.74 -7.66
CA ARG A 250 -18.04 2.44 -8.55
C ARG A 250 -17.44 2.77 -9.92
N ALA A 251 -16.15 3.08 -9.96
CA ALA A 251 -15.43 3.35 -11.20
C ALA A 251 -15.00 2.08 -11.95
N ASN A 252 -15.19 0.88 -11.36
CA ASN A 252 -14.68 -0.40 -11.86
C ASN A 252 -13.17 -0.33 -12.15
N ARG A 253 -12.42 0.25 -11.21
CA ARG A 253 -10.96 0.48 -11.29
C ARG A 253 -10.15 -0.38 -10.31
N LEU A 254 -10.78 -1.30 -9.59
CA LEU A 254 -10.06 -2.25 -8.74
C LEU A 254 -9.66 -3.47 -9.55
N ASP A 255 -8.47 -3.99 -9.27
CA ASP A 255 -8.12 -5.31 -9.74
C ASP A 255 -9.06 -6.36 -9.12
N PRO A 256 -9.57 -7.34 -9.90
CA PRO A 256 -10.51 -8.33 -9.38
C PRO A 256 -9.97 -9.17 -8.22
N ASP A 257 -8.68 -9.50 -8.22
CA ASP A 257 -8.08 -10.31 -7.15
C ASP A 257 -8.01 -9.51 -5.84
N PHE A 258 -7.70 -8.22 -5.94
CA PHE A 258 -7.70 -7.34 -4.78
C PHE A 258 -9.12 -7.06 -4.25
N GLU A 259 -10.09 -6.83 -5.15
CA GLU A 259 -11.50 -6.68 -4.74
C GLU A 259 -12.00 -7.93 -4.00
N ASN A 260 -11.70 -9.13 -4.53
CA ASN A 260 -12.08 -10.39 -3.90
C ASN A 260 -11.45 -10.56 -2.51
N LEU A 261 -10.20 -10.12 -2.31
CA LEU A 261 -9.53 -10.13 -1.01
C LEU A 261 -10.24 -9.21 -0.01
N LEU A 262 -10.52 -7.96 -0.40
CA LEU A 262 -11.20 -6.99 0.46
C LEU A 262 -12.63 -7.44 0.80
N ARG A 263 -13.35 -7.96 -0.19
CA ARG A 263 -14.68 -8.57 -0.01
C ARG A 263 -14.61 -9.73 0.98
N PHE A 264 -13.63 -10.61 0.86
CA PHE A 264 -13.44 -11.72 1.78
C PHE A 264 -13.16 -11.26 3.21
N HIS A 265 -12.36 -10.21 3.40
CA HIS A 265 -12.10 -9.65 4.73
C HIS A 265 -13.34 -9.02 5.34
N LEU A 266 -14.11 -8.23 4.57
CA LEU A 266 -15.34 -7.62 5.05
C LEU A 266 -16.40 -8.68 5.35
N GLU A 267 -16.60 -9.65 4.47
CA GLU A 267 -17.59 -10.72 4.63
C GLU A 267 -17.34 -11.59 5.88
N ARG A 268 -16.07 -11.80 6.22
CA ARG A 268 -15.70 -12.53 7.43
C ARG A 268 -16.06 -11.77 8.70
N ALA A 269 -16.11 -10.44 8.64
CA ALA A 269 -16.42 -9.54 9.74
C ALA A 269 -17.90 -9.12 9.78
N MET A 270 -18.58 -9.10 8.64
CA MET A 270 -20.00 -8.76 8.52
C MET A 270 -20.63 -9.73 7.51
N PRO A 271 -21.00 -10.96 7.93
CA PRO A 271 -21.53 -11.97 7.02
C PRO A 271 -22.84 -11.52 6.35
N GLU A 272 -22.98 -11.73 5.03
CA GLU A 272 -24.18 -11.29 4.29
C GLU A 272 -25.45 -11.96 4.84
N ASP A 273 -25.36 -13.23 5.24
CA ASP A 273 -26.51 -13.99 5.75
C ASP A 273 -27.01 -13.45 7.10
N GLU A 274 -26.08 -13.13 8.02
CA GLU A 274 -26.42 -12.56 9.33
C GLU A 274 -26.95 -11.13 9.18
N LEU A 275 -26.30 -10.31 8.34
CA LEU A 275 -26.77 -8.96 8.03
C LEU A 275 -28.19 -8.98 7.43
N ARG A 276 -28.46 -9.90 6.51
CA ARG A 276 -29.77 -10.03 5.89
C ARG A 276 -30.84 -10.43 6.91
N GLU A 277 -30.57 -11.40 7.79
CA GLU A 277 -31.50 -11.81 8.84
C GLU A 277 -31.83 -10.64 9.79
N ASN A 278 -30.81 -9.88 10.20
CA ASN A 278 -30.98 -8.70 11.04
C ASN A 278 -31.82 -7.62 10.36
N LEU A 279 -31.57 -7.34 9.07
CA LEU A 279 -32.34 -6.37 8.30
C LEU A 279 -33.79 -6.83 8.06
N GLU A 280 -34.02 -8.12 7.78
CA GLU A 280 -35.37 -8.68 7.66
C GLU A 280 -36.18 -8.49 8.95
N ALA A 281 -35.55 -8.74 10.11
CA ALA A 281 -36.15 -8.48 11.41
C ALA A 281 -36.44 -6.99 11.63
N ALA A 282 -35.49 -6.12 11.28
CA ALA A 282 -35.64 -4.67 11.37
C ALA A 282 -36.80 -4.13 10.52
N PHE A 283 -36.96 -4.63 9.28
CA PHE A 283 -38.05 -4.24 8.38
C PHE A 283 -39.40 -4.86 8.76
N ALA A 284 -39.43 -6.06 9.34
CA ALA A 284 -40.67 -6.71 9.77
C ALA A 284 -41.35 -5.98 10.95
N GLY A 285 -40.56 -5.32 11.82
CA GLY A 285 -41.04 -4.65 13.02
C GLY A 285 -41.72 -3.29 12.78
N ASN A 286 -41.48 -2.61 11.67
CA ASN A 286 -41.86 -1.21 11.48
C ASN A 286 -42.27 -0.88 10.03
N SER A 287 -43.33 -0.09 9.82
CA SER A 287 -43.87 0.21 8.47
C SER A 287 -43.41 1.54 7.85
N ASN A 288 -42.59 2.36 8.55
CA ASN A 288 -42.17 3.68 8.07
C ASN A 288 -40.63 3.83 8.01
N LEU A 289 -40.09 3.93 6.79
CA LEU A 289 -38.65 4.02 6.49
C LEU A 289 -37.91 5.21 7.12
N LEU A 290 -38.56 6.35 7.35
CA LEU A 290 -37.90 7.52 7.96
C LEU A 290 -37.66 7.36 9.48
N ILE A 291 -38.35 6.42 10.13
CA ILE A 291 -38.18 6.10 11.56
C ILE A 291 -37.26 4.87 11.73
N GLN A 292 -36.90 4.20 10.63
CA GLN A 292 -36.14 2.94 10.64
C GLN A 292 -34.62 3.14 10.65
N THR A 293 -34.08 4.36 10.47
CA THR A 293 -32.63 4.57 10.38
C THR A 293 -31.88 3.99 11.59
N ASP A 294 -32.35 4.26 12.80
CA ASP A 294 -31.69 3.79 14.03
C ASP A 294 -31.73 2.25 14.10
N VAL A 295 -32.87 1.64 13.79
CA VAL A 295 -33.05 0.17 13.80
C VAL A 295 -32.23 -0.51 12.69
N ILE A 296 -32.04 0.17 11.55
CA ILE A 296 -31.18 -0.32 10.46
C ILE A 296 -29.72 -0.22 10.89
N PHE A 297 -29.31 0.88 11.52
CA PHE A 297 -27.95 1.04 12.04
C PHE A 297 -27.65 -0.01 13.12
N GLU A 298 -28.60 -0.28 14.03
CA GLU A 298 -28.50 -1.39 14.98
C GLU A 298 -28.35 -2.74 14.27
N ALA A 299 -29.15 -3.02 13.23
CA ALA A 299 -29.03 -4.26 12.46
C ALA A 299 -27.66 -4.44 11.78
N TYR A 300 -27.06 -3.35 11.29
CA TYR A 300 -25.69 -3.36 10.79
C TYR A 300 -24.66 -3.57 11.90
N ALA A 301 -24.81 -2.88 13.04
CA ALA A 301 -23.90 -3.02 14.18
C ALA A 301 -23.92 -4.44 14.76
N ASP A 302 -25.11 -5.03 14.90
CA ASP A 302 -25.32 -6.40 15.40
C ASP A 302 -24.75 -7.47 14.47
N ALA A 303 -24.59 -7.16 13.17
CA ALA A 303 -24.00 -8.06 12.18
C ALA A 303 -22.45 -8.01 12.17
N VAL A 304 -21.83 -7.09 12.90
CA VAL A 304 -20.37 -6.87 12.87
C VAL A 304 -19.67 -7.68 13.97
N ASP A 305 -18.78 -8.58 13.56
CA ASP A 305 -17.76 -9.19 14.41
C ASP A 305 -16.52 -8.26 14.43
N THR A 306 -16.41 -7.47 15.50
CA THR A 306 -15.34 -6.46 15.69
C THR A 306 -13.94 -7.08 15.73
N ASP A 307 -13.79 -8.29 16.27
CA ASP A 307 -12.51 -9.01 16.30
C ASP A 307 -12.04 -9.39 14.89
N ARG A 308 -12.98 -9.76 14.03
CA ARG A 308 -12.71 -10.14 12.63
C ARG A 308 -12.61 -8.96 11.69
N LEU A 309 -13.04 -7.77 12.08
CA LEU A 309 -13.00 -6.56 11.26
C LEU A 309 -11.59 -6.01 11.07
N ARG A 310 -10.67 -6.30 12.00
CA ARG A 310 -9.31 -5.72 12.03
C ARG A 310 -8.52 -5.82 10.71
N PRO A 311 -8.47 -6.96 9.98
CA PRO A 311 -7.76 -7.03 8.70
C PRO A 311 -8.32 -6.05 7.66
N PHE A 312 -9.65 -5.90 7.61
CA PHE A 312 -10.30 -4.97 6.69
C PHE A 312 -9.99 -3.51 7.06
N LEU A 313 -9.94 -3.17 8.34
CA LEU A 313 -9.56 -1.83 8.79
C LEU A 313 -8.12 -1.48 8.41
N ILE A 314 -7.19 -2.42 8.58
CA ILE A 314 -5.79 -2.24 8.14
C ILE A 314 -5.71 -2.01 6.63
N ASP A 315 -6.52 -2.73 5.84
CA ASP A 315 -6.56 -2.51 4.39
C ASP A 315 -7.11 -1.10 4.06
N LEU A 316 -8.15 -0.63 4.76
CA LEU A 316 -8.71 0.72 4.57
C LEU A 316 -7.72 1.82 4.96
N GLU A 317 -7.04 1.68 6.09
CA GLU A 317 -5.99 2.61 6.54
C GLU A 317 -4.90 2.75 5.47
N ARG A 318 -4.41 1.63 4.92
CA ARG A 318 -3.42 1.64 3.85
C ARG A 318 -3.93 2.23 2.54
N ILE A 319 -5.21 2.03 2.21
CA ILE A 319 -5.83 2.69 1.06
C ILE A 319 -5.89 4.21 1.29
N ALA A 320 -6.16 4.66 2.52
CA ALA A 320 -6.17 6.08 2.87
C ALA A 320 -4.78 6.72 2.74
N GLU A 321 -3.71 5.99 3.08
CA GLU A 321 -2.32 6.45 2.90
C GLU A 321 -2.00 6.85 1.44
N LEU A 322 -2.68 6.25 0.45
CA LEU A 322 -2.51 6.64 -0.96
C LEU A 322 -3.04 8.05 -1.27
N ALA A 323 -3.97 8.56 -0.44
CA ALA A 323 -4.56 9.89 -0.60
C ALA A 323 -3.94 10.95 0.30
N ASP A 324 -3.06 10.60 1.23
CA ASP A 324 -2.41 11.57 2.10
C ASP A 324 -1.66 12.64 1.27
N GLY A 325 -1.97 13.91 1.50
CA GLY A 325 -1.40 15.04 0.74
C GLY A 325 -1.67 15.04 -0.77
N ARG A 326 -2.65 14.26 -1.28
CA ARG A 326 -2.91 14.06 -2.72
C ARG A 326 -4.39 14.20 -3.08
N THR A 327 -4.67 14.31 -4.37
CA THR A 327 -6.06 14.31 -4.88
C THR A 327 -6.62 12.88 -4.92
N ASN A 328 -7.92 12.72 -4.67
CA ASN A 328 -8.57 11.40 -4.73
C ASN A 328 -8.43 10.72 -6.10
N SER A 329 -8.44 11.49 -7.19
CA SER A 329 -8.19 10.97 -8.53
C SER A 329 -6.79 10.35 -8.68
N ALA A 330 -5.79 10.93 -8.02
CA ALA A 330 -4.43 10.42 -8.01
C ALA A 330 -4.32 9.15 -7.15
N ALA A 331 -4.94 9.15 -5.97
CA ALA A 331 -5.02 7.95 -5.11
C ALA A 331 -5.69 6.78 -5.84
N LEU A 332 -6.81 7.03 -6.54
CA LEU A 332 -7.49 6.02 -7.36
C LEU A 332 -6.62 5.49 -8.50
N MET A 333 -5.73 6.31 -9.06
CA MET A 333 -4.80 5.88 -10.11
C MET A 333 -3.73 4.94 -9.58
N LEU A 334 -3.22 5.16 -8.37
CA LEU A 334 -2.33 4.21 -7.70
C LEU A 334 -3.08 2.93 -7.33
N LEU A 335 -4.29 3.06 -6.78
CA LEU A 335 -5.10 1.92 -6.36
C LEU A 335 -5.46 0.98 -7.52
N GLU A 336 -5.62 1.51 -8.74
CA GLU A 336 -5.85 0.72 -9.96
C GLU A 336 -4.67 -0.20 -10.32
N THR A 337 -3.46 0.10 -9.85
CA THR A 337 -2.27 -0.72 -10.09
C THR A 337 -2.11 -1.87 -9.10
N VAL A 338 -2.94 -1.93 -8.05
CA VAL A 338 -2.79 -2.85 -6.91
C VAL A 338 -3.57 -4.15 -7.15
N SER A 339 -2.88 -5.29 -7.20
CA SER A 339 -3.50 -6.62 -7.29
C SER A 339 -3.60 -7.36 -5.94
N GLY A 340 -2.96 -6.84 -4.89
CA GLY A 340 -2.97 -7.45 -3.57
C GLY A 340 -2.25 -6.62 -2.50
N GLN A 341 -2.17 -7.14 -1.27
CA GLN A 341 -1.56 -6.42 -0.14
C GLN A 341 -0.09 -6.05 -0.36
N ARG A 342 0.70 -6.90 -1.04
CA ARG A 342 2.09 -6.61 -1.36
C ARG A 342 2.19 -5.40 -2.30
N ASP A 343 1.32 -5.34 -3.29
CA ASP A 343 1.26 -4.24 -4.25
C ASP A 343 0.76 -2.95 -3.59
N LEU A 344 -0.16 -3.03 -2.63
CA LEU A 344 -0.61 -1.88 -1.86
C LEU A 344 0.56 -1.24 -1.08
N LYS A 345 1.41 -2.06 -0.44
CA LYS A 345 2.62 -1.57 0.22
C LYS A 345 3.63 -0.95 -0.76
N ARG A 346 3.78 -1.53 -1.94
CA ARG A 346 4.63 -0.96 -3.00
C ARG A 346 4.07 0.37 -3.48
N ALA A 347 2.76 0.46 -3.69
CA ALA A 347 2.06 1.68 -4.09
C ALA A 347 2.25 2.78 -3.04
N GLU A 348 2.10 2.44 -1.75
CA GLU A 348 2.39 3.31 -0.62
C GLU A 348 3.85 3.82 -0.67
N LEU A 349 4.82 2.92 -0.79
CA LEU A 349 6.24 3.29 -0.84
C LEU A 349 6.59 4.20 -2.04
N ILE A 350 6.16 3.87 -3.26
CA ILE A 350 6.43 4.72 -4.42
C ILE A 350 5.71 6.06 -4.28
N SER A 351 4.52 6.08 -3.69
CA SER A 351 3.74 7.29 -3.45
C SER A 351 4.48 8.21 -2.49
N TYR A 352 5.00 7.69 -1.37
CA TYR A 352 5.83 8.42 -0.42
C TYR A 352 7.15 8.90 -1.02
N ALA A 353 7.82 8.05 -1.79
CA ALA A 353 9.11 8.38 -2.39
C ALA A 353 9.01 9.39 -3.54
N GLY A 354 7.94 9.32 -4.33
CA GLY A 354 7.83 9.98 -5.64
C GLY A 354 6.80 11.10 -5.71
N GLY A 355 5.77 11.08 -4.86
CA GLY A 355 4.64 12.00 -4.94
C GLY A 355 3.98 11.94 -6.32
N ASP A 356 3.83 13.10 -6.96
CA ASP A 356 3.24 13.21 -8.30
C ASP A 356 4.00 12.43 -9.38
N ARG A 357 5.30 12.14 -9.17
CA ARG A 357 6.07 11.26 -10.07
C ARG A 357 5.54 9.83 -10.07
N ALA A 358 5.11 9.32 -8.93
CA ALA A 358 4.53 7.98 -8.83
C ALA A 358 3.23 7.88 -9.63
N ILE A 359 2.40 8.93 -9.60
CA ILE A 359 1.16 9.01 -10.38
C ILE A 359 1.44 8.98 -11.88
N ALA A 360 2.41 9.78 -12.33
CA ALA A 360 2.82 9.80 -13.74
C ALA A 360 3.36 8.43 -14.21
N LEU A 361 4.11 7.72 -13.36
CA LEU A 361 4.57 6.35 -13.66
C LEU A 361 3.42 5.36 -13.69
N ALA A 362 2.55 5.35 -12.68
CA ALA A 362 1.38 4.47 -12.61
C ALA A 362 0.48 4.65 -13.83
N LYS A 363 0.28 5.88 -14.31
CA LYS A 363 -0.48 6.16 -15.53
C LYS A 363 0.14 5.54 -16.78
N HIS A 364 1.46 5.52 -16.87
CA HIS A 364 2.15 5.11 -18.09
C HIS A 364 2.49 3.61 -18.11
N TYR A 365 2.94 3.07 -16.98
CA TYR A 365 3.36 1.69 -16.81
C TYR A 365 2.27 0.79 -16.21
N GLY A 366 1.19 1.36 -15.65
CA GLY A 366 0.18 0.58 -14.95
C GLY A 366 0.79 -0.17 -13.76
N PRO A 367 0.48 -1.46 -13.57
CA PRO A 367 1.04 -2.30 -12.51
C PRO A 367 2.58 -2.33 -12.47
N ASP A 368 3.23 -2.24 -13.64
CA ASP A 368 4.69 -2.29 -13.73
C ASP A 368 5.37 -1.09 -13.04
N ALA A 369 4.62 0.00 -12.76
CA ALA A 369 5.14 1.13 -11.98
C ALA A 369 5.53 0.72 -10.55
N LEU A 370 4.89 -0.32 -10.00
CA LEU A 370 5.16 -0.81 -8.64
C LEU A 370 6.52 -1.50 -8.53
N ASP A 371 7.15 -1.89 -9.65
CA ASP A 371 8.50 -2.44 -9.65
C ASP A 371 9.57 -1.40 -9.29
N ALA A 372 9.21 -0.11 -9.27
CA ALA A 372 10.09 0.92 -8.74
C ALA A 372 10.25 0.84 -7.22
N ALA A 373 9.32 0.18 -6.51
CA ALA A 373 9.38 0.00 -5.07
C ALA A 373 10.60 -0.86 -4.69
N ALA A 374 11.65 -0.22 -4.19
CA ALA A 374 12.86 -0.90 -3.80
C ALA A 374 12.77 -1.34 -2.33
N SER A 375 12.55 -2.64 -2.10
CA SER A 375 12.69 -3.20 -0.75
C SER A 375 14.17 -3.30 -0.40
N ILE A 376 14.62 -2.54 0.58
CA ILE A 376 15.88 -2.81 1.25
C ILE A 376 15.52 -3.73 2.42
N ILE A 377 15.75 -5.03 2.24
CA ILE A 377 15.69 -5.96 3.36
C ILE A 377 16.89 -5.63 4.24
N ASP A 378 16.64 -4.92 5.34
CA ASP A 378 17.62 -4.75 6.39
C ASP A 378 17.82 -6.12 7.04
N TRP A 379 18.82 -6.86 6.55
CA TRP A 379 19.18 -8.16 7.12
C TRP A 379 19.54 -7.95 8.59
N SER A 380 18.61 -8.31 9.47
CA SER A 380 18.81 -8.13 10.90
C SER A 380 20.05 -8.93 11.32
N MET A 381 20.89 -8.35 12.17
CA MET A 381 22.06 -9.07 12.71
C MET A 381 21.63 -10.39 13.37
N HIS A 382 20.40 -10.42 13.89
CA HIS A 382 19.78 -11.62 14.43
C HIS A 382 19.54 -12.69 13.35
N LEU A 383 18.90 -12.34 12.23
CA LEU A 383 18.67 -13.24 11.10
C LEU A 383 19.97 -13.77 10.51
N ILE A 384 20.98 -12.92 10.34
CA ILE A 384 22.32 -13.31 9.88
C ILE A 384 22.94 -14.33 10.85
N MET A 385 22.87 -14.07 12.16
CA MET A 385 23.37 -15.01 13.16
C MET A 385 22.61 -16.33 13.15
N LEU A 386 21.28 -16.32 13.02
CA LEU A 386 20.47 -17.55 12.94
C LEU A 386 20.87 -18.41 11.73
N ILE A 387 21.01 -17.80 10.56
CA ILE A 387 21.45 -18.48 9.32
C ILE A 387 22.88 -19.03 9.49
N ALA A 388 23.79 -18.25 10.09
CA ALA A 388 25.16 -18.68 10.32
C ALA A 388 25.25 -19.86 11.30
N VAL A 389 24.47 -19.84 12.39
CA VAL A 389 24.40 -20.94 13.37
C VAL A 389 23.78 -22.19 12.73
N LEU A 390 22.73 -22.04 11.91
CA LEU A 390 22.14 -23.17 11.18
C LEU A 390 23.15 -23.79 10.20
N ALA A 391 23.85 -22.97 9.41
CA ALA A 391 24.89 -23.43 8.49
C ALA A 391 26.02 -24.16 9.24
N GLY A 392 26.46 -23.63 10.39
CA GLY A 392 27.43 -24.28 11.27
C GLY A 392 26.93 -25.62 11.82
N GLY A 393 25.66 -25.71 12.24
CA GLY A 393 25.03 -26.94 12.71
C GLY A 393 24.97 -28.01 11.61
N ILE A 394 24.54 -27.65 10.41
CA ILE A 394 24.52 -28.55 9.23
C ILE A 394 25.94 -29.05 8.90
N PHE A 395 26.94 -28.16 8.97
CA PHE A 395 28.33 -28.54 8.73
C PHE A 395 28.82 -29.57 9.77
N VAL A 396 28.53 -29.36 11.06
CA VAL A 396 28.88 -30.30 12.13
C VAL A 396 28.16 -31.65 11.97
N LEU A 397 26.88 -31.64 11.57
CA LEU A 397 26.14 -32.87 11.24
C LEU A 397 26.78 -33.63 10.09
N GLY A 398 27.11 -32.93 9.00
CA GLY A 398 27.78 -33.50 7.84
C GLY A 398 29.14 -34.10 8.21
N TRP A 399 29.93 -33.38 9.04
CA TRP A 399 31.21 -33.87 9.54
C TRP A 399 31.07 -35.11 10.43
N LEU A 400 30.09 -35.14 11.33
CA LEU A 400 29.79 -36.30 12.18
C LEU A 400 29.37 -37.52 11.36
N ALA A 401 28.49 -37.33 10.36
CA ALA A 401 28.06 -38.38 9.46
C ALA A 401 29.22 -38.91 8.61
N PHE A 402 30.04 -38.03 8.06
CA PHE A 402 31.19 -38.40 7.24
C PHE A 402 32.28 -39.13 8.07
N SER A 403 32.57 -38.65 9.28
CA SER A 403 33.57 -39.26 10.15
C SER A 403 33.13 -40.62 10.71
N THR A 404 31.84 -40.81 11.00
CA THR A 404 31.30 -42.12 11.37
C THR A 404 31.32 -43.10 10.20
N PHE A 405 30.98 -42.65 8.99
CA PHE A 405 31.09 -43.44 7.76
C PHE A 405 32.53 -43.86 7.44
N LEU A 406 33.52 -42.96 7.51
CA LEU A 406 34.94 -43.30 7.34
C LEU A 406 35.44 -44.31 8.39
N ARG A 407 34.95 -44.20 9.63
CA ARG A 407 35.28 -45.14 10.71
C ARG A 407 34.66 -46.52 10.49
N SER A 408 33.50 -46.64 9.85
CA SER A 408 32.90 -47.94 9.54
C SER A 408 33.70 -48.73 8.50
N PHE A 409 34.40 -48.07 7.56
CA PHE A 409 35.28 -48.75 6.60
C PHE A 409 36.63 -49.18 7.17
N THR A 410 37.14 -48.47 8.19
CA THR A 410 38.47 -48.77 8.77
C THR A 410 38.44 -49.90 9.80
N PHE A 411 37.28 -50.23 10.39
CA PHE A 411 37.12 -51.34 11.35
C PHE A 411 36.90 -52.72 10.71
N GLY A 412 36.70 -52.81 9.39
CA GLY A 412 36.41 -54.07 8.69
C GLY A 412 37.62 -54.96 8.39
N LYS A 413 38.85 -54.61 8.81
CA LYS A 413 40.07 -55.29 8.34
C LYS A 413 40.83 -56.16 9.34
N THR A 414 40.29 -56.44 10.53
CA THR A 414 40.97 -57.34 11.49
C THR A 414 40.02 -58.23 12.28
N ARG A 415 39.49 -59.29 11.65
CA ARG A 415 39.27 -60.60 12.30
C ARG A 415 38.93 -61.68 11.27
N THR A 416 39.47 -62.87 11.53
CA THR A 416 39.50 -64.15 10.77
C THR A 416 40.51 -64.17 9.61
N GLY A 417 41.57 -64.97 9.59
CA GLY A 417 41.94 -66.15 10.37
C GLY A 417 41.63 -67.45 9.60
N LEU A 418 42.68 -68.02 9.00
CA LEU A 418 42.92 -69.43 8.64
C LEU A 418 42.02 -70.17 7.61
N GLY A 419 42.70 -70.90 6.72
CA GLY A 419 42.22 -72.03 5.89
C GLY A 419 42.55 -71.76 4.41
N GLY A 420 43.48 -72.44 3.71
CA GLY A 420 43.92 -73.83 3.79
C GLY A 420 43.19 -74.66 2.73
N PHE A 421 43.97 -75.31 1.83
CA PHE A 421 43.63 -76.25 0.72
C PHE A 421 43.36 -75.65 -0.67
N MET A 422 44.23 -75.83 -1.69
CA MET A 422 44.59 -77.02 -2.53
C MET A 422 43.55 -77.32 -3.65
N PRO A 423 44.01 -77.77 -4.83
CA PRO A 423 44.21 -79.21 -5.06
C PRO A 423 45.68 -79.66 -5.15
#